data_AF-A0A7H0I7S3-F1
#
_entry.id   AF-A0A7H0I7S3-F1
#
_cell.length_a   1.000
_cell.length_b   1.000
_cell.length_c   1.000
_cell.angle_alpha   90.00
_cell.angle_beta   90.00
_cell.angle_gamma   90.00
#
_symmetry.space_group_name_H-M   'P 1'
#
loop_
_entity.id
_entity.type
_entity.pdbx_description
1 polymer ?
#
loop_
_entity_poly.entity_id
_entity_poly.type
_entity_poly.pdbx_seq_one_letter_code
_entity_poly.pdbx_strand_id
1 'polypeptide(L)'
;MSVLLTGATGFLGSRLCASLLRRKDREIVCVVRAPTVAQADERVRSRIREQDPDVAGSARLNCVPGDITEAAVSSPATAGAIGYPARRRRPSHTELESRSHEGKAPPSRCR
;
A
#
# COMPACT_ATOMS: atom_id res chain seq x y z
N MET A 1 3.89 -9.68 -4.17
CA MET A 1 5.09 -8.84 -4.31
C MET A 1 4.83 -7.53 -3.57
N SER A 2 5.75 -7.08 -2.73
CA SER A 2 5.69 -5.77 -2.06
C SER A 2 6.77 -4.85 -2.63
N VAL A 3 6.53 -3.53 -2.55
CA VAL A 3 7.49 -2.49 -2.95
C VAL A 3 7.82 -1.65 -1.71
N LEU A 4 9.11 -1.53 -1.41
CA LEU A 4 9.61 -0.61 -0.41
C LEU A 4 9.87 0.75 -1.08
N LEU A 5 9.29 1.82 -0.53
CA LEU A 5 9.49 3.18 -1.01
C LEU A 5 10.04 4.05 0.13
N THR A 6 11.17 4.68 -0.13
CA THR A 6 11.73 5.73 0.72
C THR A 6 11.37 7.09 0.12
N GLY A 7 11.19 8.11 0.97
CA GLY A 7 10.87 9.46 0.48
C GLY A 7 9.45 9.65 -0.06
N ALA A 8 8.48 8.81 0.32
CA ALA A 8 7.08 8.92 -0.10
C ALA A 8 6.41 10.25 0.29
N THR A 9 6.97 10.99 1.26
CA THR A 9 6.51 12.33 1.65
C THR A 9 7.11 13.46 0.80
N GLY A 10 8.02 13.14 -0.12
CA GLY A 10 8.67 14.11 -1.01
C GLY A 10 7.85 14.38 -2.27
N PHE A 11 8.30 15.35 -3.07
CA PHE A 11 7.62 15.80 -4.29
C PHE A 11 7.37 14.68 -5.31
N LEU A 12 8.44 13.97 -5.71
CA LEU A 12 8.32 12.84 -6.63
C LEU A 12 7.75 11.60 -5.95
N GLY A 13 8.15 11.35 -4.70
CA GLY A 13 7.79 10.13 -3.97
C GLY A 13 6.29 9.98 -3.75
N SER A 14 5.57 11.07 -3.47
CA SER A 14 4.12 11.04 -3.29
C SER A 14 3.38 10.68 -4.59
N ARG A 15 3.81 11.25 -5.72
CA ARG A 15 3.25 10.96 -7.06
C ARG A 15 3.57 9.53 -7.51
N LEU A 16 4.78 9.06 -7.23
CA LEU A 16 5.17 7.67 -7.49
C LEU A 16 4.32 6.71 -6.65
N CYS A 17 4.16 6.99 -5.35
CA CYS A 17 3.33 6.18 -4.46
C CYS A 17 1.88 6.11 -4.95
N ALA A 18 1.27 7.26 -5.29
CA ALA A 18 -0.07 7.31 -5.86
C ALA A 18 -0.18 6.48 -7.16
N SER A 19 0.80 6.61 -8.07
CA SER A 19 0.85 5.84 -9.31
C SER A 19 0.97 4.33 -9.08
N LEU A 20 1.79 3.93 -8.11
CA LEU A 20 1.93 2.52 -7.71
C LEU A 20 0.65 1.98 -7.08
N LEU A 21 -0.05 2.79 -6.28
CA LEU A 21 -1.34 2.41 -5.70
C LEU A 21 -2.45 2.35 -6.76
N ARG A 22 -2.41 3.14 -7.83
CA ARG A 22 -3.34 2.99 -8.97
C ARG A 22 -3.14 1.65 -9.69
N ARG A 23 -1.89 1.17 -9.79
CA ARG A 23 -1.61 -0.16 -10.33
C ARG A 23 -2.11 -1.22 -9.33
N LYS A 24 -3.00 -2.09 -9.80
CA LYS A 24 -3.61 -3.15 -8.99
C LYS A 24 -2.65 -4.33 -8.95
N ASP A 25 -2.13 -4.68 -7.77
CA ASP A 25 -1.42 -5.95 -7.45
C ASP A 25 -0.30 -5.82 -6.41
N ARG A 26 0.11 -4.62 -5.97
CA ARG A 26 1.28 -4.43 -5.08
C ARG A 26 0.90 -3.81 -3.74
N GLU A 27 1.49 -4.37 -2.68
CA GLU A 27 1.56 -3.72 -1.37
C GLU A 27 2.70 -2.71 -1.38
N ILE A 28 2.44 -1.52 -0.86
CA ILE A 28 3.40 -0.43 -0.82
C ILE A 28 3.76 -0.19 0.64
N VAL A 29 5.05 -0.32 0.95
CA VAL A 29 5.60 -0.07 2.27
C VAL A 29 6.43 1.20 2.21
N CYS A 30 6.06 2.21 2.98
CA CYS A 30 6.73 3.49 3.01
C CYS A 30 7.52 3.66 4.31
N VAL A 31 8.83 3.84 4.22
CA VAL A 31 9.64 4.22 5.39
C VAL A 31 9.61 5.74 5.50
N VAL A 32 9.21 6.22 6.67
CA VAL A 32 8.96 7.64 6.92
C VAL A 32 9.64 8.06 8.21
N ARG A 33 10.40 9.15 8.16
CA ARG A 33 11.04 9.73 9.36
C ARG A 33 10.00 10.34 10.29
N ALA A 34 9.35 9.55 11.15
CA ALA A 34 8.30 10.00 12.05
C ALA A 34 8.44 9.32 13.43
N PRO A 35 7.93 9.93 14.51
CA PRO A 35 8.00 9.32 15.85
C PRO A 35 7.09 8.10 16.03
N THR A 36 5.99 8.02 15.26
CA THR A 36 4.97 6.97 15.41
C THR A 36 4.44 6.51 14.05
N VAL A 37 3.82 5.32 14.03
CA VAL A 37 3.11 4.79 12.86
C VAL A 37 1.98 5.71 12.43
N ALA A 38 1.17 6.21 13.37
CA ALA A 38 0.06 7.12 13.05
C ALA A 38 0.54 8.41 12.36
N GLN A 39 1.64 9.01 12.83
CA GLN A 39 2.22 10.19 12.20
C GLN A 39 2.89 9.88 10.86
N ALA A 40 3.50 8.70 10.70
CA ALA A 40 4.01 8.25 9.41
C ALA A 40 2.88 8.12 8.38
N ASP A 41 1.80 7.44 8.78
CA ASP A 41 0.61 7.22 7.96
C ASP A 41 -0.05 8.55 7.56
N GLU A 42 -0.29 9.45 8.51
CA GLU A 42 -0.93 10.74 8.22
C GLU A 42 -0.10 11.57 7.24
N ARG A 43 1.24 11.62 7.44
CA ARG A 43 2.12 12.40 6.56
C ARG A 43 2.12 11.88 5.13
N VAL A 44 2.13 10.56 4.93
CA VAL A 44 2.11 9.99 3.59
C VAL A 44 0.73 10.11 2.96
N ARG A 45 -0.34 9.80 3.71
CA ARG A 45 -1.71 9.89 3.20
C ARG A 45 -2.11 11.31 2.85
N SER A 46 -1.73 12.30 3.65
CA SER A 46 -1.94 13.72 3.35
C SER A 46 -1.30 14.09 2.00
N ARG A 47 -0.03 13.73 1.79
CA ARG A 47 0.67 13.95 0.52
C ARG A 47 0.05 13.22 -0.66
N ILE A 48 -0.39 11.98 -0.47
CA ILE A 48 -1.07 11.23 -1.53
C ILE A 48 -2.42 11.89 -1.86
N ARG A 49 -3.18 12.33 -0.86
CA ARG A 49 -4.48 13.00 -1.05
C ARG A 49 -4.38 14.27 -1.89
N GLU A 50 -3.27 15.02 -1.76
CA GLU A 50 -2.95 16.17 -2.62
C GLU A 50 -2.73 15.77 -4.09
N GLN A 51 -2.24 14.55 -4.36
CA GLN A 51 -1.91 14.08 -5.72
C GLN A 51 -3.04 13.27 -6.36
N ASP A 52 -3.71 12.43 -5.56
CA ASP A 52 -4.74 11.48 -5.95
C ASP A 52 -5.57 11.07 -4.70
N PRO A 53 -6.73 11.72 -4.47
CA PRO A 53 -7.62 11.42 -3.35
C PRO A 53 -8.16 9.99 -3.34
N ASP A 54 -8.35 9.38 -4.51
CA ASP A 54 -9.03 8.07 -4.65
C ASP A 54 -8.17 6.93 -4.08
N VAL A 55 -6.85 7.10 -4.11
CA VAL A 55 -5.91 6.10 -3.59
C VAL A 55 -5.35 6.43 -2.20
N ALA A 56 -5.65 7.60 -1.64
CA ALA A 56 -5.14 8.03 -0.33
C ALA A 56 -5.60 7.13 0.83
N GLY A 57 -6.80 6.55 0.71
CA GLY A 57 -7.35 5.58 1.68
C GLY A 57 -6.97 4.13 1.41
N SER A 58 -6.01 3.85 0.53
CA SER A 58 -5.72 2.48 0.12
C SER A 58 -5.23 1.61 1.30
N ALA A 59 -5.91 0.49 1.53
CA ALA A 59 -5.49 -0.53 2.48
C ALA A 59 -4.17 -1.25 2.09
N ARG A 60 -3.64 -0.97 0.89
CA ARG A 60 -2.35 -1.50 0.41
C ARG A 60 -1.16 -0.65 0.80
N LEU A 61 -1.39 0.52 1.40
CA LEU A 61 -0.35 1.42 1.88
C LEU A 61 -0.08 1.16 3.36
N ASN A 62 1.16 0.76 3.68
CA ASN A 62 1.64 0.60 5.04
C ASN A 62 2.81 1.57 5.28
N CYS A 63 2.67 2.51 6.21
CA CYS A 63 3.77 3.41 6.56
C CYS A 63 4.43 2.96 7.85
N VAL A 64 5.76 2.90 7.85
CA VAL A 64 6.54 2.53 9.03
C VAL A 64 7.46 3.67 9.41
N PRO A 65 7.47 4.09 10.69
CA PRO A 65 8.46 5.02 11.18
C PRO A 65 9.87 4.44 11.03
N GLY A 66 10.78 5.20 10.46
CA GLY A 66 12.16 4.82 10.34
C GLY A 66 13.00 5.86 9.62
N ASP A 67 14.30 5.86 9.91
CA ASP A 67 15.27 6.72 9.25
C ASP A 67 16.34 5.85 8.58
N ILE A 68 16.46 5.99 7.26
CA ILE A 68 17.44 5.24 6.45
C ILE A 68 18.90 5.60 6.77
N THR A 69 19.12 6.72 7.48
CA THR A 69 20.45 7.12 7.96
C THR A 69 20.85 6.37 9.24
N GLU A 70 19.90 5.71 9.92
CA GLU A 70 20.20 4.84 11.03
C GLU A 70 20.66 3.47 10.52
N ALA A 71 21.80 3.00 11.06
CA ALA A 71 22.40 1.71 10.67
C ALA A 71 21.42 0.53 10.79
N ALA A 72 20.43 0.62 11.69
CA ALA A 72 19.40 -0.39 11.89
C ALA A 72 18.58 -0.66 10.62
N VAL A 73 18.31 0.33 9.76
CA VAL A 73 17.48 0.12 8.55
C VAL A 73 18.20 -0.75 7.50
N SER A 74 19.53 -0.85 7.56
CA SER A 74 20.35 -1.65 6.64
C SER A 74 20.47 -3.13 7.03
N SER A 75 20.03 -3.53 8.23
CA SER A 75 20.17 -4.89 8.74
C SER A 75 18.89 -5.72 8.60
N PRO A 76 18.95 -6.98 8.13
CA PRO A 76 17.78 -7.85 8.01
C PRO A 76 17.10 -8.16 9.35
N ALA A 77 17.76 -7.95 10.48
CA ALA A 77 17.18 -8.09 11.82
C ALA A 77 16.05 -7.09 12.09
N THR A 78 16.09 -5.91 11.44
CA THR A 78 15.14 -4.83 11.69
C THR A 78 13.84 -5.03 10.91
N ALA A 79 13.81 -5.91 9.91
CA ALA A 79 12.57 -6.28 9.19
C ALA A 79 11.50 -6.85 10.13
N GLY A 80 11.90 -7.51 11.23
CA GLY A 80 11.00 -7.95 12.31
C GLY A 80 10.61 -6.85 13.29
N ALA A 81 11.49 -5.87 13.52
CA ALA A 81 11.27 -4.73 14.42
C ALA A 81 10.40 -3.62 13.80
N ILE A 82 10.39 -3.52 12.47
CA ILE A 82 9.55 -2.63 11.64
C ILE A 82 8.06 -3.03 11.70
N GLY A 83 7.70 -4.09 12.45
CA GLY A 83 6.31 -4.42 12.74
C GLY A 83 5.51 -4.73 11.47
N TYR A 84 6.11 -5.47 10.51
CA TYR A 84 5.39 -5.91 9.32
C TYR A 84 4.18 -6.74 9.80
N PRO A 85 2.92 -6.31 9.59
CA PRO A 85 1.78 -7.13 9.97
C PRO A 85 1.88 -8.45 9.22
N ALA A 86 1.84 -9.55 9.97
CA ALA A 86 2.00 -10.90 9.45
C ALA A 86 1.14 -11.08 8.20
N ARG A 87 1.82 -11.22 7.05
CA ARG A 87 1.33 -11.65 5.74
C ARG A 87 -0.15 -12.05 5.77
N ARG A 88 -1.07 -11.15 5.39
CA ARG A 88 -2.38 -11.62 4.91
C ARG A 88 -2.10 -12.38 3.62
N ARG A 89 -2.16 -13.72 3.71
CA ARG A 89 -1.98 -14.65 2.60
C ARG A 89 -2.84 -14.15 1.43
N ARG A 90 -2.21 -13.85 0.29
CA ARG A 90 -2.97 -13.62 -0.95
C ARG A 90 -3.73 -14.91 -1.28
N PRO A 91 -5.04 -14.87 -1.59
CA PRO A 91 -5.63 -15.92 -2.39
C PRO A 91 -4.91 -15.93 -3.73
N SER A 92 -4.54 -17.12 -4.21
CA SER A 92 -3.88 -17.30 -5.50
C SER A 92 -4.80 -16.84 -6.63
N HIS A 93 -4.19 -16.39 -7.74
CA HIS A 93 -4.88 -15.90 -8.95
C HIS A 93 -6.06 -16.77 -9.42
N THR A 94 -6.02 -18.07 -9.12
CA THR A 94 -7.06 -19.06 -9.43
C THR A 94 -8.39 -18.85 -8.70
N GLU A 95 -8.40 -18.18 -7.54
CA GLU A 95 -9.64 -17.94 -6.76
C GLU A 95 -10.39 -16.67 -7.18
N LEU A 96 -9.75 -15.78 -7.96
CA LEU A 96 -10.40 -14.54 -8.41
C LEU A 96 -11.26 -14.75 -9.67
N GLU A 97 -10.91 -15.71 -10.52
CA GLU A 97 -11.64 -15.98 -11.76
C GLU A 97 -12.90 -16.84 -11.56
N SER A 98 -12.94 -17.67 -10.51
CA SER A 98 -14.10 -18.52 -10.20
C SER A 98 -15.27 -17.75 -9.62
N ARG A 99 -15.05 -16.60 -8.96
CA ARG A 99 -16.13 -15.74 -8.43
C ARG A 99 -16.79 -14.84 -9.47
N SER A 100 -16.20 -14.69 -10.66
CA SER A 100 -16.78 -13.88 -11.74
C SER A 100 -17.75 -14.65 -12.66
N HIS A 101 -17.88 -15.98 -12.50
CA HIS A 101 -18.78 -16.80 -13.32
C HIS A 101 -20.14 -17.13 -12.69
N GLU A 102 -20.39 -16.78 -11.42
CA GLU A 102 -21.62 -17.19 -10.71
C GLU A 102 -22.71 -16.11 -10.61
N GLY A 103 -22.58 -15.00 -11.33
CA GLY A 103 -23.42 -13.81 -11.14
C GLY A 103 -24.18 -13.28 -12.36
N LYS A 104 -24.36 -14.04 -13.45
CA LYS A 104 -25.13 -13.57 -14.62
C LYS A 104 -26.54 -14.15 -14.64
N ALA A 105 -27.43 -13.58 -13.84
CA ALA A 105 -28.88 -13.73 -14.01
C ALA A 105 -29.36 -13.00 -15.29
N PRO A 106 -30.35 -13.52 -16.02
CA PRO A 106 -30.72 -13.02 -17.35
C PRO A 106 -31.56 -11.74 -17.29
N PRO A 107 -31.47 -10.84 -18.30
CA PRO A 107 -32.30 -9.65 -18.36
C PRO A 107 -33.75 -9.99 -18.73
N SER A 108 -34.68 -9.59 -17.86
CA SER A 108 -36.12 -9.62 -18.08
C SER A 108 -36.51 -8.68 -19.23
N ARG A 109 -37.14 -9.25 -20.26
CA ARG A 109 -37.61 -8.56 -21.46
C ARG A 109 -38.96 -7.90 -21.18
N CYS A 110 -39.07 -6.60 -21.40
CA CYS A 110 -40.34 -5.87 -21.47
C CYS A 110 -41.22 -6.46 -22.57
N ARG A 111 -42.52 -6.63 -22.29
CA ARG A 111 -43.58 -6.79 -23.28
C ARG A 111 -44.80 -6.03 -22.80
#